data_AF-A0AAD6SMB1-F1
#
_entry.id   AF-A0AAD6SMB1-F1
#
_cell.length_a   1.000
_cell.length_b   1.000
_cell.length_c   1.000
_cell.angle_alpha   90.00
_cell.angle_beta   90.00
_cell.angle_gamma   90.00
#
_symmetry.space_group_name_H-M   'P 1'
#
loop_
_entity.id
_entity.type
_entity.pdbx_description
1 polymer ?
#
loop_
_entity_poly.entity_id
_entity_poly.type
_entity_poly.pdbx_seq_one_letter_code
_entity_poly.pdbx_strand_id
1 'polypeptide(L)'
;MIRLYRTAVRTGCLKALTYIFEYIGPQSVFYCDSVLSLLGDALTDRDVVHRQTASTIVKHLALGVAGMGCEDSMLHLMNLVWPNCFETSPHVVSAVMSALEAMQVALGPGVLLSYLLQGLFHPARKDALVPFYPALGELGFNRQPLEVFI
;
A
#
# COMPACT_ATOMS: atom_id res chain seq x y z
N MET A 1 9.36 -25.90 10.50
CA MET A 1 8.46 -25.61 11.65
C MET A 1 8.63 -24.18 12.19
N ILE A 2 9.86 -23.73 12.52
CA ILE A 2 10.12 -22.40 13.13
C ILE A 2 9.67 -21.21 12.24
N ARG A 3 9.91 -21.28 10.91
CA ARG A 3 9.52 -20.22 9.97
C ARG A 3 8.00 -20.03 9.85
N LEU A 4 7.22 -21.10 10.03
CA LEU A 4 5.75 -21.06 9.98
C LEU A 4 5.17 -20.38 11.23
N TYR A 5 5.71 -20.70 12.41
CA TYR A 5 5.29 -20.06 13.67
C TYR A 5 5.56 -18.55 13.65
N ARG A 6 6.75 -18.12 13.24
CA ARG A 6 7.11 -16.69 13.14
C ARG A 6 6.17 -15.91 12.22
N THR A 7 5.79 -16.51 11.10
CA THR A 7 4.90 -15.91 10.10
C THR A 7 3.48 -15.74 10.65
N ALA A 8 2.97 -16.76 11.35
CA ALA A 8 1.65 -16.70 11.99
C ALA A 8 1.58 -15.60 13.07
N VAL A 9 2.63 -15.48 13.90
CA VAL A 9 2.71 -14.43 14.93
C VAL A 9 2.72 -13.04 14.28
N ARG A 10 3.57 -12.83 13.27
CA ARG A 10 3.64 -11.54 12.57
C ARG A 10 2.31 -11.17 11.90
N THR A 11 1.67 -12.13 11.24
CA THR A 11 0.33 -11.91 10.65
C THR A 11 -0.70 -11.56 11.73
N GLY A 12 -0.66 -12.21 12.89
CA GLY A 12 -1.52 -11.89 14.03
C GLY A 12 -1.29 -10.46 14.55
N CYS A 13 -0.03 -10.06 14.72
CA CYS A 13 0.34 -8.71 15.16
C CYS A 13 -0.14 -7.63 14.17
N LEU A 14 0.05 -7.83 12.86
CA LEU A 14 -0.42 -6.87 11.86
C LEU A 14 -1.96 -6.75 11.88
N LYS A 15 -2.67 -7.87 11.97
CA LYS A 15 -4.15 -7.84 12.05
C LYS A 15 -4.63 -7.09 13.30
N ALA A 16 -3.99 -7.31 14.44
CA ALA A 16 -4.31 -6.57 15.67
C ALA A 16 -4.07 -5.06 15.49
N LEU A 17 -2.95 -4.68 14.87
CA LEU A 17 -2.64 -3.28 14.56
C LEU A 17 -3.69 -2.65 13.64
N THR A 18 -4.24 -3.39 12.67
CA THR A 18 -5.32 -2.89 11.82
C THR A 18 -6.50 -2.38 12.65
N TYR A 19 -7.00 -3.20 13.58
CA TYR A 19 -8.13 -2.82 14.43
C TYR A 19 -7.78 -1.69 15.40
N ILE A 20 -6.54 -1.66 15.92
CA ILE A 20 -6.09 -0.59 16.81
C ILE A 20 -6.11 0.76 16.10
N PHE A 21 -5.53 0.86 14.90
CA PHE A 21 -5.50 2.13 14.16
C PHE A 21 -6.87 2.53 13.63
N GLU A 22 -7.72 1.57 13.28
CA GLU A 22 -9.12 1.83 12.95
C GLU A 22 -9.88 2.44 14.14
N TYR A 23 -9.65 1.92 15.35
CA TYR A 23 -10.36 2.35 16.55
C TYR A 23 -9.87 3.69 17.10
N ILE A 24 -8.55 3.90 17.15
CA ILE A 24 -7.94 5.08 17.77
C ILE A 24 -8.19 6.35 16.93
N GLY A 25 -8.29 6.21 15.60
CA GLY A 25 -8.56 7.32 14.68
C GLY A 25 -7.56 8.48 14.84
N PRO A 26 -7.97 9.68 15.31
CA PRO A 26 -7.11 10.86 15.43
C PRO A 26 -5.84 10.70 16.27
N GLN A 27 -5.87 9.88 17.33
CA GLN A 27 -4.70 9.76 18.22
C GLN A 27 -3.57 8.93 17.57
N SER A 28 -3.79 8.40 16.36
CA SER A 28 -2.78 7.73 15.56
C SER A 28 -1.59 8.63 15.21
N VAL A 29 -1.78 9.96 15.25
CA VAL A 29 -0.73 10.98 15.03
C VAL A 29 0.50 10.77 15.92
N PHE A 30 0.30 10.35 17.17
CA PHE A 30 1.41 10.17 18.13
C PHE A 30 2.21 8.88 17.88
N TYR A 31 1.69 7.98 17.06
CA TYR A 31 2.29 6.66 16.82
C TYR A 31 2.85 6.53 15.40
N CYS A 32 2.55 7.48 14.51
CA CYS A 32 2.90 7.42 13.10
C CYS A 32 4.38 7.07 12.88
N ASP A 33 5.29 7.88 13.45
CA ASP A 33 6.73 7.72 13.25
C ASP A 33 7.28 6.42 13.86
N SER A 34 6.67 5.94 14.94
CA SER A 34 7.08 4.70 15.60
C SER A 34 6.75 3.47 14.76
N VAL A 35 5.71 3.56 13.95
CA VAL A 35 5.16 2.43 13.19
C VAL A 35 5.72 2.38 11.77
N LEU A 36 6.34 3.46 11.28
CA LEU A 36 6.96 3.53 9.95
C LEU A 36 7.90 2.36 9.66
N SER A 37 8.84 2.07 10.57
CA SER A 37 9.83 0.99 10.35
C SER A 37 9.16 -0.39 10.28
N LEU A 38 8.12 -0.62 11.08
CA LEU A 38 7.38 -1.88 11.09
C LEU A 38 6.56 -2.06 9.81
N LEU A 39 5.87 -1.00 9.36
CA LEU A 39 5.13 -1.04 8.10
C LEU A 39 6.07 -1.10 6.90
N GLY A 40 7.26 -0.50 6.97
CA GLY A 40 8.25 -0.61 5.92
C GLY A 40 8.73 -2.04 5.69
N ASP A 41 9.03 -2.78 6.77
CA ASP A 41 9.35 -4.23 6.66
C ASP A 41 8.15 -5.03 6.13
N ALA A 42 6.93 -4.74 6.61
CA ALA A 42 5.74 -5.47 6.20
C ALA A 42 5.31 -5.22 4.74
N LEU A 43 5.50 -4.00 4.21
CA LEU A 43 5.19 -3.61 2.84
C LEU A 43 6.22 -4.12 1.83
N THR A 44 7.48 -4.30 2.26
CA THR A 44 8.57 -4.82 1.41
C THR A 44 8.76 -6.33 1.51
N ASP A 45 7.97 -7.00 2.36
CA ASP A 45 8.07 -8.44 2.54
C ASP A 45 7.69 -9.22 1.28
N ARG A 46 8.19 -10.45 1.14
CA ARG A 46 7.81 -11.38 0.06
C ARG A 46 6.39 -11.92 0.21
N ASP A 47 5.89 -12.03 1.44
CA ASP A 47 4.55 -12.57 1.72
C ASP A 47 3.44 -11.57 1.36
N VAL A 48 2.59 -11.95 0.41
CA VAL A 48 1.45 -11.14 -0.07
C VAL A 48 0.48 -10.74 1.05
N VAL A 49 0.30 -11.59 2.08
CA VAL A 49 -0.63 -11.34 3.19
C VAL A 49 -0.14 -10.20 4.09
N HIS A 50 1.18 -10.07 4.28
CA HIS A 50 1.73 -8.96 5.04
C HIS A 50 1.59 -7.65 4.28
N ARG A 51 1.85 -7.63 2.97
CA ARG A 51 1.64 -6.44 2.13
C ARG A 51 0.18 -6.01 2.10
N GLN A 52 -0.75 -6.97 1.99
CA GLN A 52 -2.19 -6.72 2.07
C GLN A 52 -2.56 -6.08 3.41
N THR A 53 -2.17 -6.71 4.52
CA THR A 53 -2.57 -6.27 5.87
C THR A 53 -1.91 -4.92 6.20
N ALA A 54 -0.65 -4.73 5.83
CA ALA A 54 0.06 -3.47 6.00
C ALA A 54 -0.60 -2.34 5.20
N SER A 55 -1.02 -2.58 3.95
CA SER A 55 -1.77 -1.60 3.17
C SER A 55 -3.10 -1.20 3.85
N THR A 56 -3.79 -2.17 4.46
CA THR A 56 -4.99 -1.87 5.27
C THR A 56 -4.66 -1.01 6.49
N ILE A 57 -3.56 -1.28 7.20
CA ILE A 57 -3.12 -0.42 8.31
C ILE A 57 -2.83 1.00 7.82
N VAL A 58 -2.10 1.13 6.71
CA VAL A 58 -1.77 2.42 6.09
C VAL A 58 -3.03 3.22 5.74
N LYS A 59 -4.08 2.57 5.23
CA LYS A 59 -5.39 3.21 5.00
C LYS A 59 -5.94 3.84 6.28
N HIS A 60 -6.03 3.08 7.37
CA HIS A 60 -6.58 3.60 8.64
C HIS A 60 -5.70 4.70 9.23
N LEU A 61 -4.39 4.54 9.14
CA LEU A 61 -3.43 5.56 9.59
C LEU A 61 -3.60 6.87 8.81
N ALA A 62 -3.63 6.81 7.47
CA ALA A 62 -3.79 7.98 6.61
C ALA A 62 -5.11 8.73 6.87
N LEU A 63 -6.23 8.02 7.04
CA LEU A 63 -7.50 8.63 7.42
C LEU A 63 -7.48 9.24 8.83
N GLY A 64 -6.75 8.62 9.76
CA GLY A 64 -6.62 9.09 11.14
C GLY A 64 -5.77 10.34 11.29
N VAL A 65 -4.72 10.50 10.47
CA VAL A 65 -3.76 11.64 10.58
C VAL A 65 -3.99 12.77 9.57
N ALA A 66 -5.04 12.67 8.74
CA ALA A 66 -5.32 13.67 7.71
C ALA A 66 -5.44 15.09 8.33
N GLY A 67 -4.63 16.02 7.83
CA GLY A 67 -4.61 17.42 8.31
C GLY A 67 -3.89 17.66 9.65
N MET A 68 -3.16 16.68 10.20
CA MET A 68 -2.44 16.80 11.48
C MET A 68 -0.93 17.08 11.35
N GLY A 69 -0.43 17.33 10.14
CA GLY A 69 0.98 17.65 9.89
C GLY A 69 1.93 16.44 9.81
N CYS A 70 1.41 15.22 9.66
CA CYS A 70 2.21 14.00 9.45
C CYS A 70 2.45 13.67 7.95
N GLU A 71 2.50 14.70 7.09
CA GLU A 71 2.60 14.54 5.64
C GLU A 71 3.90 13.85 5.21
N ASP A 72 5.03 14.17 5.85
CA ASP A 72 6.34 13.55 5.54
C ASP A 72 6.31 12.03 5.75
N SER A 73 5.76 11.60 6.89
CA SER A 73 5.63 10.18 7.26
C SER A 73 4.64 9.46 6.33
N MET A 74 3.55 10.12 5.94
CA MET A 74 2.60 9.57 4.96
C MET A 74 3.22 9.46 3.56
N LEU A 75 4.00 10.45 3.13
CA LEU A 75 4.69 10.44 1.84
C LEU A 75 5.76 9.33 1.80
N HIS A 76 6.45 9.08 2.91
CA HIS A 76 7.35 7.94 3.02
C HIS A 76 6.61 6.60 2.83
N LEU A 77 5.47 6.40 3.51
CA LEU A 77 4.66 5.20 3.33
C LEU A 77 4.10 5.08 1.91
N MET A 78 3.71 6.19 1.28
CA MET A 78 3.22 6.21 -0.08
C MET A 78 4.26 5.69 -1.08
N ASN A 79 5.53 6.03 -0.90
CA ASN A 79 6.63 5.48 -1.72
C ASN A 79 6.77 3.96 -1.58
N LEU A 80 6.43 3.39 -0.42
CA LEU A 80 6.50 1.94 -0.18
C LEU A 80 5.23 1.21 -0.64
N VAL A 81 4.07 1.88 -0.63
CA VAL A 81 2.81 1.34 -1.13
C VAL A 81 2.75 1.37 -2.65
N TRP A 82 3.28 2.41 -3.30
CA TRP A 82 3.17 2.62 -4.74
C TRP A 82 3.62 1.44 -5.61
N PRO A 83 4.77 0.77 -5.37
CA PRO A 83 5.18 -0.38 -6.17
C PRO A 83 4.21 -1.57 -6.11
N ASN A 84 3.42 -1.68 -5.03
CA ASN A 84 2.48 -2.77 -4.84
C ASN A 84 1.22 -2.67 -5.71
N CYS A 85 1.04 -1.59 -6.48
CA CYS A 85 -0.06 -1.42 -7.44
C CYS A 85 -0.01 -2.43 -8.60
N PHE A 86 1.18 -2.94 -8.92
CA PHE A 86 1.39 -3.91 -10.00
C PHE A 86 1.29 -5.37 -9.54
N GLU A 87 0.82 -5.60 -8.32
CA GLU A 87 0.62 -6.94 -7.80
C GLU A 87 -0.50 -7.68 -8.57
N THR A 88 -0.39 -9.01 -8.66
CA THR A 88 -1.35 -9.83 -9.42
C THR A 88 -2.54 -10.29 -8.60
N SER A 89 -2.41 -10.28 -7.27
CA SER A 89 -3.46 -10.74 -6.35
C SER A 89 -4.57 -9.70 -6.18
N PRO A 90 -5.83 -10.03 -6.47
CA PRO A 90 -6.94 -9.08 -6.39
C PRO A 90 -7.16 -8.55 -4.97
N HIS A 91 -6.88 -9.36 -3.95
CA HIS A 91 -7.03 -8.95 -2.55
C HIS A 91 -5.98 -7.92 -2.13
N VAL A 92 -4.75 -8.04 -2.65
CA VAL A 92 -3.68 -7.07 -2.36
C VAL A 92 -3.96 -5.77 -3.11
N VAL A 93 -4.30 -5.86 -4.40
CA VAL A 93 -4.61 -4.68 -5.22
C VAL A 93 -5.76 -3.89 -4.62
N SER A 94 -6.85 -4.54 -4.20
CA SER A 94 -7.97 -3.85 -3.54
C SER A 94 -7.52 -3.13 -2.25
N ALA A 95 -6.67 -3.75 -1.43
CA ALA A 95 -6.15 -3.12 -0.21
C ALA A 95 -5.23 -1.93 -0.51
N VAL A 96 -4.38 -2.04 -1.53
CA VAL A 96 -3.47 -0.98 -1.99
C VAL A 96 -4.26 0.20 -2.55
N MET A 97 -5.28 -0.05 -3.38
CA MET A 97 -6.13 1.02 -3.93
C MET A 97 -6.87 1.77 -2.82
N SER A 98 -7.43 1.07 -1.83
CA SER A 98 -8.03 1.73 -0.66
C SER A 98 -7.02 2.53 0.17
N ALA A 99 -5.75 2.10 0.22
CA ALA A 99 -4.70 2.86 0.88
C ALA A 99 -4.34 4.13 0.09
N LEU A 100 -4.29 4.07 -1.24
CA LEU A 100 -4.06 5.24 -2.09
C LEU A 100 -5.20 6.26 -2.02
N GLU A 101 -6.45 5.82 -1.98
CA GLU A 101 -7.61 6.69 -1.75
C GLU A 101 -7.51 7.41 -0.40
N ALA A 102 -7.09 6.71 0.66
CA ALA A 102 -6.85 7.31 1.96
C ALA A 102 -5.67 8.30 1.95
N MET A 103 -4.58 7.97 1.23
CA MET A 103 -3.43 8.86 1.05
C MET A 103 -3.80 10.13 0.29
N GLN A 104 -4.73 10.06 -0.65
CA GLN A 104 -5.27 11.24 -1.34
C GLN A 104 -5.92 12.22 -0.36
N VAL A 105 -6.58 11.73 0.70
CA VAL A 105 -7.16 12.57 1.74
C VAL A 105 -6.09 13.15 2.66
N ALA A 106 -5.04 12.39 2.97
CA ALA A 106 -3.98 12.81 3.89
C ALA A 106 -2.97 13.79 3.27
N LEU A 107 -2.55 13.56 2.02
CA LEU A 107 -1.51 14.32 1.30
C LEU A 107 -2.08 15.29 0.25
N GLY A 108 -3.36 15.12 -0.10
CA GLY A 108 -4.01 15.86 -1.17
C GLY A 108 -3.85 15.21 -2.56
N PRO A 109 -4.70 15.62 -3.52
CA PRO A 109 -4.74 15.02 -4.87
C PRO A 109 -3.50 15.36 -5.73
N GLY A 110 -2.81 16.48 -5.47
CA GLY A 110 -1.67 16.91 -6.26
C GLY A 110 -0.46 15.97 -6.14
N VAL A 111 -0.23 15.43 -4.94
CA VAL A 111 0.84 14.45 -4.71
C VAL A 111 0.55 13.19 -5.51
N LEU A 112 -0.65 12.61 -5.37
CA LEU A 112 -1.04 11.40 -6.11
C LEU A 112 -0.97 11.58 -7.63
N LEU A 113 -1.42 12.72 -8.14
CA LEU A 113 -1.31 13.05 -9.57
C LEU A 113 0.15 13.02 -10.05
N SER A 114 1.09 13.48 -9.22
CA SER A 114 2.52 13.50 -9.58
C SER A 114 3.11 12.09 -9.77
N TYR A 115 2.60 11.09 -9.07
CA TYR A 115 2.96 9.68 -9.29
C TYR A 115 2.28 9.12 -10.54
N LEU A 116 1.00 9.45 -10.77
CA LEU A 116 0.23 8.98 -11.92
C LEU A 116 0.71 9.52 -13.26
N LEU A 117 1.13 10.79 -13.31
CA LEU A 117 1.60 11.43 -14.55
C LEU A 117 2.78 10.69 -15.19
N GLN A 118 3.62 10.03 -14.39
CA GLN A 118 4.75 9.23 -14.89
C GLN A 118 4.28 7.98 -15.64
N GLY A 119 3.16 7.38 -15.22
CA GLY A 119 2.60 6.18 -15.86
C GLY A 119 1.62 6.47 -17.00
N LEU A 120 0.97 7.65 -16.99
CA LEU A 120 -0.16 7.95 -17.88
C LEU A 120 0.20 7.90 -19.38
N PHE A 121 1.38 8.37 -19.75
CA PHE A 121 1.87 8.39 -21.14
C PHE A 121 2.94 7.33 -21.40
N HIS A 122 3.10 6.37 -20.49
CA HIS A 122 4.09 5.34 -20.64
C HIS A 122 3.74 4.41 -21.82
N PRO A 123 4.67 4.12 -22.75
CA PRO A 123 4.39 3.31 -23.95
C PRO A 123 3.98 1.86 -23.63
N ALA A 124 4.27 1.37 -22.42
CA ALA A 124 3.81 0.07 -21.98
C ALA A 124 2.31 0.10 -21.64
N ARG A 125 1.50 -0.49 -22.53
CA ARG A 125 0.04 -0.63 -22.38
C ARG A 125 -0.43 -1.26 -21.06
N LYS A 126 0.43 -2.04 -20.39
CA LYS A 126 0.11 -2.73 -19.12
C LYS A 126 0.30 -1.83 -17.90
N ASP A 127 1.35 -1.02 -17.89
CA ASP A 127 1.72 -0.26 -16.70
C ASP A 127 0.80 0.96 -16.47
N ALA A 128 0.16 1.46 -17.54
CA ALA A 128 -0.75 2.60 -17.47
C ALA A 128 -2.18 2.26 -16.99
N LEU A 129 -2.66 1.02 -17.18
CA LEU A 129 -4.09 0.69 -17.02
C LEU A 129 -4.40 -0.46 -16.04
N VAL A 130 -3.43 -1.32 -15.71
CA VAL A 130 -3.69 -2.52 -14.89
C VAL A 130 -4.13 -2.21 -13.45
N PRO A 131 -3.63 -1.16 -12.77
CA PRO A 131 -4.15 -0.79 -11.44
C PRO A 131 -5.61 -0.29 -11.46
N PHE A 132 -6.07 0.29 -12.57
CA PHE A 132 -7.41 0.91 -12.68
C PHE A 132 -8.48 -0.02 -13.29
N TYR A 133 -8.08 -1.01 -14.09
CA TYR A 133 -9.01 -1.95 -14.74
C TYR A 133 -8.52 -3.41 -14.63
N PRO A 134 -8.86 -4.12 -13.53
CA PRO A 134 -8.48 -5.52 -13.31
C PRO A 134 -9.00 -6.48 -14.41
N ALA A 135 -10.14 -6.13 -15.02
CA ALA A 135 -10.82 -6.94 -16.05
C ALA A 135 -10.06 -7.02 -17.39
N LEU A 136 -9.07 -6.16 -17.63
CA LEU A 136 -8.24 -6.22 -18.85
C LEU A 136 -7.24 -7.38 -18.84
N GLY A 137 -6.99 -7.99 -17.69
CA GLY A 137 -6.15 -9.19 -17.57
C GLY A 137 -6.74 -10.43 -18.22
N GLU A 138 -8.06 -10.48 -18.44
CA GLU A 138 -8.75 -11.63 -19.04
C GLU A 138 -8.61 -11.68 -20.58
N LEU A 139 -8.16 -10.60 -21.22
CA LEU A 139 -7.97 -10.52 -22.68
C LEU A 139 -6.65 -11.17 -23.18
N GLY A 140 -6.08 -12.12 -22.44
CA GLY A 140 -5.02 -13.02 -22.96
C GLY A 140 -3.64 -12.40 -23.22
N PHE A 141 -3.33 -11.21 -22.68
CA PHE A 141 -2.01 -10.58 -22.86
C PHE A 141 -0.95 -11.18 -21.92
N ASN A 142 -0.18 -12.15 -22.44
CA ASN A 142 0.88 -12.91 -21.76
C ASN A 142 1.77 -12.07 -20.80
N ARG A 143 1.90 -12.48 -19.53
CA ARG A 143 2.63 -11.79 -18.46
C ARG A 143 4.14 -11.92 -18.68
N GLN A 144 4.84 -10.83 -19.01
CA GLN A 144 6.30 -10.82 -18.88
C GLN A 144 6.66 -10.28 -17.49
N PRO A 145 7.63 -10.91 -16.78
CA PRO A 145 8.08 -10.44 -15.48
C PRO A 145 8.79 -9.10 -15.63
N LEU A 146 8.44 -8.16 -14.75
CA LEU A 146 9.04 -6.83 -14.62
C LEU A 146 10.48 -6.96 -14.10
N GLU A 147 11.45 -7.21 -14.97
CA GLU A 147 12.89 -7.14 -14.66
C GLU A 147 13.56 -5.84 -15.13
N VAL A 148 12.81 -4.86 -15.62
CA VAL A 148 13.40 -3.70 -16.35
C VAL A 148 13.27 -2.35 -15.62
N PHE A 149 12.80 -2.32 -14.37
CA PHE A 149 12.66 -1.05 -13.64
C PHE A 149 13.10 -1.14 -12.18
N ILE A 150 14.40 -1.35 -11.98
CA ILE A 150 15.21 -0.80 -10.87
C ILE A 150 16.52 -0.29 -11.48
#